data_AF-A0AA38F883-F1
#
_entry.id   AF-A0AA38F883-F1
#
_cell.length_a   1.000
_cell.length_b   1.000
_cell.length_c   1.000
_cell.angle_alpha   90.00
_cell.angle_beta   90.00
_cell.angle_gamma   90.00
#
_symmetry.space_group_name_H-M   'P 1'
#
loop_
_entity.id
_entity.type
_entity.pdbx_description
1 polymer ?
#
loop_
_entity_poly.entity_id
_entity_poly.type
_entity_poly.pdbx_seq_one_letter_code
_entity_poly.pdbx_strand_id
1 'polypeptide(L)' 'LGKYQSEDPDKTERFTAILKKFTPEQMERYESFRRSGFQKANMRRNIAGCPVSMPMTIVMSGVAKMFVGELIET' A
#
# COMPACT_ATOMS: atom_id res chain seq x y z
N LEU A 1 -9.78 0.53 3.55
CA LEU A 1 -8.65 0.59 2.59
C LEU A 1 -7.95 -0.76 2.59
N GLY A 2 -7.76 -1.49 1.50
CA GLY A 2 -8.43 -1.51 0.22
C GLY A 2 -8.68 -3.00 -0.09
N LYS A 3 -9.93 -3.37 -0.33
CA LYS A 3 -10.17 -4.52 -1.21
C LYS A 3 -9.84 -3.97 -2.58
N TYR A 4 -8.81 -4.49 -3.25
CA TYR A 4 -8.74 -4.27 -4.70
C TYR A 4 -9.93 -5.03 -5.25
N GLN A 5 -11.02 -4.31 -5.39
CA GLN A 5 -12.28 -4.83 -5.87
C GLN A 5 -12.52 -4.00 -7.13
N SER A 6 -11.79 -4.36 -8.18
CA SER A 6 -12.07 -3.84 -9.50
C SER A 6 -13.43 -4.38 -9.92
N GLU A 7 -14.33 -3.48 -10.33
CA GLU A 7 -15.61 -3.88 -10.94
C GLU A 7 -15.41 -4.60 -12.28
N ASP A 8 -14.21 -4.47 -12.86
CA ASP A 8 -13.75 -5.21 -14.02
C ASP A 8 -13.33 -6.66 -13.63
N PRO A 9 -14.07 -7.69 -14.09
CA PRO A 9 -13.77 -9.08 -13.78
C PRO A 9 -12.41 -9.54 -14.35
N ASP A 10 -11.97 -9.01 -15.51
CA ASP A 10 -10.68 -9.36 -16.12
C ASP A 10 -9.50 -8.94 -15.22
N LYS A 11 -9.61 -7.77 -14.58
CA LYS A 11 -8.59 -7.28 -13.63
C LYS A 11 -8.48 -8.17 -12.39
N THR A 12 -9.61 -8.62 -11.87
CA THR A 12 -9.66 -9.51 -10.69
C THR A 12 -9.07 -10.88 -11.02
N GLU A 13 -9.38 -11.41 -12.20
CA GLU A 13 -8.89 -12.71 -12.66
C GLU A 13 -7.37 -12.68 -12.88
N ARG A 14 -6.85 -11.68 -13.59
CA ARG A 14 -5.40 -11.50 -13.80
C ARG A 14 -4.64 -11.37 -12.50
N PHE A 15 -5.16 -10.57 -11.57
CA PHE A 15 -4.56 -10.40 -10.25
C PHE A 15 -4.50 -11.72 -9.48
N THR A 16 -5.59 -12.49 -9.49
CA THR A 16 -5.65 -13.82 -8.86
C THR A 16 -4.67 -14.79 -9.52
N ALA A 17 -4.53 -14.76 -10.85
CA ALA A 17 -3.59 -15.60 -11.57
C ALA A 17 -2.12 -15.30 -11.22
N ILE A 18 -1.78 -14.05 -10.91
CA ILE A 18 -0.44 -13.66 -10.44
C ILE A 18 -0.19 -14.20 -9.04
N LEU A 19 -1.13 -13.98 -8.10
CA LEU A 19 -0.97 -14.44 -6.72
C LEU A 19 -0.81 -15.96 -6.62
N LYS A 20 -1.49 -16.73 -7.48
CA LYS A 20 -1.36 -18.20 -7.54
C LYS A 20 0.07 -18.68 -7.85
N LYS A 21 0.92 -17.84 -8.43
CA LYS A 21 2.30 -18.18 -8.79
C LYS A 21 3.32 -17.86 -7.68
N PHE A 22 2.90 -17.19 -6.60
CA PHE A 22 3.81 -16.81 -5.54
C PHE A 22 4.21 -18.01 -4.68
N THR A 23 5.47 -18.03 -4.24
CA THR A 23 5.89 -18.93 -3.16
C THR A 23 5.26 -18.51 -1.83
N PRO A 24 5.26 -19.37 -0.79
CA PRO A 24 4.74 -19.01 0.53
C PRO A 24 5.36 -17.72 1.10
N GLU A 25 6.68 -17.56 0.95
CA GLU A 25 7.42 -16.40 1.45
C GLU A 25 7.08 -15.13 0.66
N GLN A 26 6.86 -15.26 -0.65
CA GLN A 26 6.40 -14.14 -1.49
C GLN A 26 4.97 -13.72 -1.13
N MET A 27 4.08 -14.69 -0.86
CA MET A 27 2.73 -14.41 -0.38
C MET A 27 2.72 -13.70 0.97
N GLU A 28 3.59 -14.11 1.90
CA GLU A 28 3.72 -13.47 3.21
C GLU A 28 4.19 -12.01 3.09
N ARG A 29 5.22 -11.76 2.27
CA ARG A 29 5.70 -10.39 2.00
C ARG A 29 4.62 -9.54 1.34
N TYR A 30 3.91 -10.10 0.35
CA TYR A 30 2.81 -9.41 -0.32
C TYR A 30 1.68 -9.05 0.66
N GLU A 31 1.21 -9.99 1.48
CA GLU A 31 0.14 -9.73 2.45
C GLU A 31 0.56 -8.71 3.51
N SER A 32 1.81 -8.77 3.97
CA SER A 32 2.39 -7.79 4.89
C SER A 32 2.39 -6.39 4.27
N PHE A 33 2.90 -6.25 3.05
CA PHE A 33 2.90 -4.98 2.33
C PHE A 33 1.48 -4.50 2.02
N ARG A 34 0.58 -5.38 1.58
CA ARG A 34 -0.82 -5.08 1.26
C ARG A 34 -1.56 -4.51 2.48
N ARG A 35 -1.36 -5.10 3.66
CA ARG A 35 -2.00 -4.68 4.93
C ARG A 35 -1.32 -3.50 5.62
N SER A 36 -0.06 -3.22 5.29
CA SER A 36 0.66 -2.09 5.86
C SER A 36 0.02 -0.73 5.50
N GLY A 37 0.20 0.27 6.38
CA GLY A 37 -0.25 1.63 6.13
C GLY A 37 0.20 2.58 7.23
N PHE A 38 0.31 3.87 6.89
CA PHE A 38 0.70 4.90 7.84
C PHE A 38 -0.51 5.43 8.60
N GLN A 39 -0.40 5.53 9.93
CA GLN A 39 -1.43 6.15 10.74
C GLN A 39 -1.49 7.64 10.46
N LYS A 40 -2.68 8.14 10.13
CA LYS A 40 -2.93 9.54 9.77
C LYS A 40 -2.40 10.54 10.80
N ALA A 41 -2.61 10.28 12.09
CA ALA A 41 -2.16 11.17 13.17
C ALA A 41 -0.63 11.29 13.20
N ASN A 42 0.06 10.16 13.11
CA ASN A 42 1.52 10.12 13.08
C ASN A 42 2.06 10.77 11.80
N MET A 43 1.38 10.55 10.67
CA MET A 43 1.82 11.11 9.41
C MET A 43 1.76 12.64 9.42
N ARG A 44 0.67 13.21 9.96
CA ARG A 44 0.53 14.66 10.15
C ARG A 44 1.60 15.23 11.08
N ARG A 45 1.90 14.55 12.18
CA ARG A 45 2.93 14.98 13.14
C ARG A 45 4.33 14.99 12.54
N ASN A 46 4.65 14.01 11.68
CA ASN A 46 6.01 13.82 11.17
C ASN A 46 6.33 14.62 9.89
N ILE A 47 5.34 14.96 9.05
CA ILE A 47 5.59 15.67 7.78
C ILE A 47 5.76 17.17 7.97
N ALA A 48 4.96 17.79 8.84
CA ALA A 48 4.99 19.23 9.02
C ALA A 48 4.61 19.59 10.44
N GLY A 49 5.34 20.54 11.03
CA GLY A 49 4.95 21.22 12.26
C GLY A 49 3.72 22.13 12.09
N CYS A 50 2.99 22.02 10.99
CA CYS A 50 1.82 22.81 10.66
C CYS A 50 0.63 21.91 10.26
N PRO A 51 -0.60 22.42 10.30
CA PRO A 51 -1.77 21.66 9.86
C PRO A 51 -1.67 21.27 8.38
N VAL A 52 -1.89 19.98 8.08
CA VAL A 52 -1.89 19.43 6.71
C VAL A 52 -3.27 18.89 6.34
N SER A 53 -3.71 19.15 5.11
CA SER A 53 -5.01 18.70 4.60
C SER A 53 -5.12 17.17 4.54
N MET A 54 -6.34 16.63 4.54
CA MET A 54 -6.58 15.19 4.42
C MET A 54 -6.07 14.63 3.08
N PRO A 55 -6.34 15.23 1.92
CA PRO A 55 -5.80 14.75 0.64
C PRO A 55 -4.27 14.71 0.62
N MET A 56 -3.61 15.75 1.13
CA MET A 56 -2.14 15.77 1.25
C MET A 56 -1.63 14.65 2.15
N THR A 57 -2.30 14.36 3.27
CA THR A 57 -1.90 13.24 4.15
C THR A 57 -2.00 11.89 3.43
N ILE A 58 -3.02 11.71 2.57
CA ILE A 58 -3.20 10.49 1.77
C ILE A 58 -2.08 10.35 0.74
N VAL A 59 -1.80 11.41 -0.02
CA VAL A 59 -0.72 11.44 -1.02
C VAL A 59 0.62 11.11 -0.37
N MET A 60 0.97 11.78 0.73
CA MET A 60 2.23 11.56 1.42
C MET A 60 2.34 10.14 2.00
N SER A 61 1.24 9.58 2.52
CA SER A 61 1.22 8.19 2.96
C SER A 61 1.46 7.22 1.79
N GLY A 62 0.94 7.52 0.60
CA GLY A 62 1.17 6.73 -0.61
C GLY A 62 2.61 6.77 -1.07
N VAL A 63 3.19 7.98 -1.18
CA VAL A 63 4.60 8.18 -1.58
C VAL A 63 5.55 7.48 -0.61
N ALA A 64 5.36 7.67 0.70
CA ALA A 64 6.17 7.00 1.71
C ALA A 64 6.05 5.47 1.62
N LYS A 65 4.85 4.95 1.32
CA LYS A 65 4.63 3.50 1.18
C LYS A 65 5.33 2.94 -0.06
N MET A 66 5.32 3.67 -1.17
CA MET A 66 6.07 3.28 -2.38
C MET A 66 7.57 3.26 -2.13
N PHE A 67 8.11 4.31 -1.48
CA PHE A 67 9.53 4.38 -1.15
C PHE A 67 9.99 3.23 -0.24
N VAL A 68 9.23 2.92 0.81
CA VAL A 68 9.55 1.79 1.70
C VAL A 68 9.41 0.45 0.96
N GLY A 69 8.44 0.31 0.06
CA GLY A 69 8.29 -0.90 -0.76
C GLY A 69 9.52 -1.14 -1.63
N GLU A 70 9.96 -0.11 -2.35
CA GLU A 70 11.17 -0.16 -3.18
C GLU A 70 12.41 -0.50 -2.34
N LEU A 71 12.58 0.13 -1.18
CA LEU A 71 13.71 -0.13 -0.28
C LEU A 71 13.79 -1.58 0.23
N ILE A 72 12.65 -2.28 0.36
CA ILE A 72 12.61 -3.66 0.83
C ILE A 72 12.75 -4.66 -0.32
N GLU A 73 12.34 -4.27 -1.53
CA GLU A 73 12.45 -5.10 -2.73
C GLU A 73 13.82 -5.02 -3.41
N THR A 74 14.64 -4.01 -3.07
CA THR A 74 16.01 -3.80 -3.55
C THR A 74 17.04 -4.28 -2.53
#